data_AF-A0A523PXR6-F1
#
_entry.id   AF-A0A523PXR6-F1
#
_cell.length_a   1.000
_cell.length_b   1.000
_cell.length_c   1.000
_cell.angle_alpha   90.00
_cell.angle_beta   90.00
_cell.angle_gamma   90.00
#
_symmetry.space_group_name_H-M   'P 1'
#
loop_
_entity.id
_entity.type
_entity.pdbx_description
1 polymer ?
#
loop_
_entity_poly.entity_id
_entity_poly.type
_entity_poly.pdbx_seq_one_letter_code
_entity_poly.pdbx_strand_id
1 'polypeptide(L)'
;MIATKKQIEEWKAKHGGFFSVEVEGKIVYLKAPSVLDWKRLTLAIQEGEVKFAETCLDLLWLDGDQEIKTDEDCFLGFKAQVGSLFDYEEAEVEKVDGLYKISLGEEFCLVRSVTRKDLELADKKNPSKKPFVSQEILFEIIKKEASSGFDDKNNASLRIPLYKAIETIQNKAVAVVKKY
;
A
#
# COMPACT_ATOMS: atom_id res chain seq x y z
N MET A 1 -8.74 0.57 26.12
CA MET A 1 -7.53 0.98 26.89
C MET A 1 -6.80 2.09 26.14
N ILE A 2 -6.39 3.19 26.80
CA ILE A 2 -5.67 4.29 26.12
C ILE A 2 -4.15 4.06 26.20
N ALA A 3 -3.47 4.08 25.05
CA ALA A 3 -2.02 3.87 24.98
C ALA A 3 -1.24 4.97 25.70
N THR A 4 -0.17 4.58 26.39
CA THR A 4 0.74 5.53 27.05
C THR A 4 1.64 6.24 26.04
N LYS A 5 2.17 7.42 26.41
CA LYS A 5 3.13 8.16 25.56
C LYS A 5 4.34 7.30 25.17
N LYS A 6 4.83 6.49 26.11
CA LYS A 6 5.97 5.58 25.88
C LYS A 6 5.64 4.51 24.83
N GLN A 7 4.47 3.88 24.91
CA GLN A 7 4.02 2.91 23.90
C GLN A 7 3.88 3.54 22.51
N ILE A 8 3.34 4.76 22.46
CA ILE A 8 3.22 5.52 21.21
C ILE A 8 4.59 5.80 20.59
N GLU A 9 5.56 6.24 21.39
CA GLU A 9 6.94 6.50 20.92
C GLU A 9 7.63 5.22 20.45
N GLU A 10 7.47 4.11 21.19
CA GLU A 10 8.01 2.79 20.80
C GLU A 10 7.41 2.30 19.48
N TRP A 11 6.10 2.46 19.26
CA TRP A 11 5.46 2.06 18.02
C TRP A 11 5.86 2.94 16.85
N LYS A 12 5.97 4.27 17.05
CA LYS A 12 6.48 5.18 16.00
C LYS A 12 7.91 4.81 15.60
N ALA A 13 8.78 4.53 16.58
CA ALA A 13 10.15 4.14 16.30
C ALA A 13 10.25 2.79 15.57
N LYS A 14 9.39 1.82 15.93
CA LYS A 14 9.47 0.44 15.41
C LYS A 14 8.73 0.22 14.08
N HIS A 15 7.64 0.94 13.86
CA HIS A 15 6.73 0.70 12.74
C HIS A 15 6.59 1.91 11.80
N GLY A 16 7.19 3.06 12.16
CA GLY A 16 7.05 4.34 11.44
C GLY A 16 5.71 4.99 11.72
N GLY A 17 4.62 4.37 11.24
CA GLY A 17 3.24 4.83 11.39
C GLY A 17 2.36 3.83 12.13
N PHE A 18 1.31 4.35 12.77
CA PHE A 18 0.24 3.55 13.35
C PHE A 18 -1.08 4.34 13.30
N PHE A 19 -2.19 3.62 13.44
CA PHE A 19 -3.54 4.15 13.44
C PHE A 19 -4.22 3.78 14.75
N SER A 20 -5.15 4.60 15.21
CA SER A 20 -6.09 4.26 16.27
C SER A 20 -7.51 4.33 15.72
N VAL A 21 -8.30 3.29 15.96
CA VAL A 21 -9.72 3.27 15.61
C VAL A 21 -10.52 3.14 16.89
N GLU A 22 -11.52 4.01 17.05
CA GLU A 22 -12.45 3.97 18.17
C GLU A 22 -13.85 3.59 17.66
N VAL A 23 -14.45 2.59 18.31
CA VAL A 23 -15.80 2.10 18.03
C VAL A 23 -16.49 1.89 19.37
N GLU A 24 -17.58 2.61 19.61
CA GLU A 24 -18.36 2.50 20.86
C GLU A 24 -17.53 2.64 22.16
N GLY A 25 -16.51 3.50 22.14
CA GLY A 25 -15.61 3.71 23.29
C GLY A 25 -14.55 2.61 23.48
N LYS A 26 -14.49 1.63 22.57
CA LYS A 26 -13.42 0.63 22.46
C LYS A 26 -12.39 1.09 21.44
N ILE A 27 -11.11 0.89 21.75
CA ILE A 27 -10.00 1.39 20.94
C ILE A 27 -9.13 0.22 20.49
N VAL A 28 -8.75 0.23 19.20
CA VAL A 28 -7.68 -0.61 18.65
C VAL A 28 -6.57 0.25 18.08
N TYR A 29 -5.33 -0.15 18.32
CA TYR A 29 -4.13 0.41 17.72
C TYR A 29 -3.56 -0.57 16.68
N LEU A 30 -3.35 -0.07 15.47
CA LEU A 30 -2.87 -0.86 14.33
C LEU A 30 -1.57 -0.27 13.77
N LYS A 31 -0.58 -1.10 13.47
CA LYS A 31 0.60 -0.65 12.71
C LYS A 31 0.22 -0.30 11.27
N ALA A 32 0.96 0.62 10.66
CA ALA A 32 0.88 0.81 9.23
C ALA A 32 1.31 -0.48 8.49
N PRO A 33 0.59 -0.89 7.42
CA PRO A 33 0.93 -2.08 6.66
C PRO A 33 2.22 -1.87 5.86
N SER A 34 3.10 -2.87 5.91
CA SER A 34 4.22 -3.02 4.96
C SER A 34 3.74 -3.56 3.61
N VAL A 35 4.59 -3.55 2.58
CA VAL A 35 4.25 -4.19 1.29
C VAL A 35 3.93 -5.68 1.46
N LEU A 36 4.62 -6.36 2.40
CA LEU A 36 4.33 -7.76 2.70
C LEU A 36 2.93 -7.95 3.32
N ASP A 37 2.53 -7.05 4.22
CA ASP A 37 1.16 -7.05 4.76
C ASP A 37 0.15 -6.79 3.65
N TRP A 38 0.42 -5.81 2.79
CA TRP A 38 -0.40 -5.49 1.62
C TRP A 38 -0.60 -6.67 0.68
N LYS A 39 0.43 -7.51 0.46
CA LYS A 39 0.28 -8.72 -0.35
C LYS A 39 -0.81 -9.66 0.19
N ARG A 40 -0.97 -9.74 1.52
CA ARG A 40 -2.02 -10.54 2.16
C ARG A 40 -3.36 -9.81 2.17
N LEU A 41 -3.34 -8.52 2.51
CA LEU A 41 -4.53 -7.68 2.54
C LEU A 41 -5.22 -7.61 1.17
N THR A 42 -4.46 -7.51 0.07
CA THR A 42 -5.03 -7.51 -1.29
C THR A 42 -5.74 -8.82 -1.62
N LEU A 43 -5.27 -9.97 -1.12
CA LEU A 43 -6.00 -11.23 -1.28
C LEU A 43 -7.30 -11.22 -0.46
N ALA A 44 -7.23 -10.72 0.77
CA ALA A 44 -8.41 -10.59 1.63
C ALA A 44 -9.48 -9.65 1.03
N ILE A 45 -9.07 -8.55 0.37
CA ILE A 45 -9.98 -7.65 -0.36
C ILE A 45 -10.77 -8.41 -1.44
N GLN A 46 -10.11 -9.34 -2.16
CA GLN A 46 -10.77 -10.15 -3.19
C GLN A 46 -11.77 -11.15 -2.60
N GLU A 47 -11.58 -11.57 -1.35
CA GLU A 47 -12.49 -12.46 -0.60
C GLU A 47 -13.65 -11.68 0.05
N GLY A 48 -13.53 -10.37 0.23
CA GLY A 48 -14.60 -9.46 0.65
C GLY A 48 -14.24 -8.59 1.85
N GLU A 49 -15.08 -7.58 2.12
CA GLU A 49 -14.84 -6.57 3.16
C GLU A 49 -14.71 -7.15 4.57
N VAL A 50 -15.51 -8.18 4.89
CA VAL A 50 -15.43 -8.88 6.19
C VAL A 50 -14.05 -9.51 6.34
N LYS A 51 -13.60 -10.25 5.33
CA LYS A 51 -12.31 -10.92 5.36
C LYS A 51 -11.14 -9.94 5.42
N PHE A 52 -11.26 -8.82 4.72
CA PHE A 52 -10.30 -7.73 4.78
C PHE A 52 -10.18 -7.16 6.20
N ALA A 53 -11.30 -6.87 6.86
CA ALA A 53 -11.31 -6.36 8.23
C ALA A 53 -10.71 -7.36 9.24
N GLU A 54 -11.09 -8.64 9.18
CA GLU A 54 -10.47 -9.70 9.99
C GLU A 54 -8.95 -9.74 9.79
N THR A 55 -8.52 -9.76 8.53
CA THR A 55 -7.10 -9.84 8.18
C THR A 55 -6.33 -8.60 8.66
N CYS A 56 -6.95 -7.41 8.66
CA CYS A 56 -6.36 -6.21 9.26
C CYS A 56 -6.15 -6.39 10.77
N LEU A 57 -7.15 -6.88 11.50
CA LEU A 57 -7.07 -7.13 12.94
C LEU A 57 -6.08 -8.25 13.29
N ASP A 58 -5.83 -9.19 12.38
CA ASP A 58 -4.84 -10.25 12.61
C ASP A 58 -3.40 -9.81 12.32
N LEU A 59 -3.19 -9.06 11.23
CA LEU A 59 -1.85 -8.71 10.77
C LEU A 59 -1.33 -7.40 11.37
N LEU A 60 -2.22 -6.45 11.66
CA LEU A 60 -1.82 -5.09 11.99
C LEU A 60 -1.99 -4.75 13.48
N TRP A 61 -2.63 -5.61 14.27
CA TRP A 61 -2.90 -5.35 15.68
C TRP A 61 -1.62 -5.15 16.50
N LEU A 62 -1.55 -3.99 17.16
CA LEU A 62 -0.51 -3.68 18.15
C LEU A 62 -1.04 -3.91 19.56
N ASP A 63 -2.18 -3.28 19.88
CA ASP A 63 -2.82 -3.33 21.18
C ASP A 63 -4.28 -2.84 21.07
N GLY A 64 -5.09 -3.07 22.09
CA GLY A 64 -6.47 -2.58 22.12
C GLY A 64 -7.45 -3.44 22.91
N ASP A 65 -8.70 -3.00 22.91
CA ASP A 65 -9.82 -3.70 23.55
C ASP A 65 -10.23 -4.92 22.70
N GLN A 66 -10.14 -6.13 23.28
CA GLN A 66 -10.36 -7.40 22.56
C GLN A 66 -11.78 -7.53 22.00
N GLU A 67 -12.73 -6.78 22.54
CA GLU A 67 -14.11 -6.70 22.08
C GLU A 67 -14.21 -6.32 20.60
N ILE A 68 -13.25 -5.56 20.04
CA ILE A 68 -13.23 -5.27 18.60
C ILE A 68 -13.08 -6.53 17.73
N LYS A 69 -12.52 -7.62 18.28
CA LYS A 69 -12.40 -8.92 17.60
C LYS A 69 -13.56 -9.87 17.92
N THR A 70 -14.17 -9.75 19.10
CA THR A 70 -15.07 -10.77 19.63
C THR A 70 -16.54 -10.33 19.68
N ASP A 71 -16.80 -9.03 19.71
CA ASP A 71 -18.13 -8.44 19.71
C ASP A 71 -18.54 -8.04 18.28
N GLU A 72 -19.75 -8.40 17.88
CA GLU A 72 -20.21 -8.26 16.49
C GLU A 72 -20.45 -6.79 16.11
N ASP A 73 -21.04 -6.00 17.01
CA ASP A 73 -21.31 -4.58 16.77
C ASP A 73 -19.98 -3.79 16.67
N CYS A 74 -19.05 -4.07 17.59
CA CYS A 74 -17.71 -3.49 17.55
C CYS A 74 -16.96 -3.87 16.26
N PHE A 75 -17.02 -5.13 15.84
CA PHE A 75 -16.39 -5.58 14.61
C PHE A 75 -16.99 -4.91 13.36
N LEU A 76 -18.32 -4.82 13.28
CA LEU A 76 -18.99 -4.15 12.17
C LEU A 76 -18.66 -2.66 12.11
N GLY A 77 -18.59 -1.98 13.26
CA GLY A 77 -18.15 -0.59 13.36
C GLY A 77 -16.70 -0.41 12.91
N PHE A 78 -15.80 -1.34 13.28
CA PHE A 78 -14.42 -1.33 12.81
C PHE A 78 -14.33 -1.53 11.30
N LYS A 79 -15.04 -2.53 10.76
CA LYS A 79 -15.10 -2.83 9.32
C LYS A 79 -15.55 -1.62 8.49
N ALA A 80 -16.50 -0.84 9.01
CA ALA A 80 -16.97 0.37 8.32
C ALA A 80 -15.87 1.45 8.20
N GLN A 81 -14.89 1.48 9.09
CA GLN A 81 -13.80 2.47 9.09
C GLN A 81 -12.51 1.96 8.43
N VAL A 82 -12.23 0.65 8.47
CA VAL A 82 -10.91 0.10 8.09
C VAL A 82 -10.50 0.41 6.64
N GLY A 83 -11.48 0.55 5.73
CA GLY A 83 -11.22 0.85 4.31
C GLY A 83 -10.58 2.21 4.06
N SER A 84 -10.78 3.20 4.93
CA SER A 84 -10.24 4.57 4.77
C SER A 84 -8.92 4.79 5.51
N LEU A 85 -8.43 3.81 6.28
CA LEU A 85 -7.23 3.97 7.10
C LEU A 85 -5.95 4.09 6.28
N PHE A 86 -5.94 3.54 5.06
CA PHE A 86 -4.74 3.43 4.25
C PHE A 86 -4.78 4.37 3.06
N ASP A 87 -4.74 5.67 3.35
CA ASP A 87 -4.51 6.68 2.33
C ASP A 87 -3.01 6.94 2.20
N TYR A 88 -2.50 6.78 0.98
CA TYR A 88 -1.09 7.03 0.67
C TYR A 88 -1.00 8.27 -0.20
N GLU A 89 -0.04 9.12 0.10
CA GLU A 89 0.24 10.32 -0.72
C GLU A 89 0.40 9.95 -2.20
N GLU A 90 -0.17 10.77 -3.07
CA GLU A 90 0.04 10.62 -4.51
C GLU A 90 1.46 11.04 -4.86
N ALA A 91 2.14 10.23 -5.66
CA ALA A 91 3.47 10.59 -6.15
C ALA A 91 3.36 11.67 -7.23
N GLU A 92 4.26 12.65 -7.18
CA GLU A 92 4.39 13.64 -8.25
C GLU A 92 5.10 13.02 -9.45
N VAL A 93 4.54 13.19 -10.66
CA VAL A 93 5.11 12.61 -11.87
C VAL A 93 5.41 13.68 -12.91
N GLU A 94 6.69 13.90 -13.18
CA GLU A 94 7.19 14.84 -14.18
C GLU A 94 7.97 14.12 -15.30
N LYS A 95 8.01 14.70 -16.51
CA LYS A 95 8.79 14.15 -17.62
C LYS A 95 10.09 14.93 -17.76
N VAL A 96 11.22 14.24 -17.66
CA VAL A 96 12.58 14.83 -17.69
C VAL A 96 13.43 14.03 -18.67
N ASP A 97 13.95 14.68 -19.72
CA ASP A 97 14.85 14.08 -20.72
C ASP A 97 14.39 12.73 -21.29
N GLY A 98 13.09 12.60 -21.55
CA GLY A 98 12.50 11.37 -22.09
C GLY A 98 12.27 10.25 -21.06
N LEU A 99 12.60 10.50 -19.80
CA LEU A 99 12.25 9.67 -18.63
C LEU A 99 11.06 10.30 -17.89
N TYR A 100 10.52 9.54 -16.94
CA TYR A 100 9.58 10.03 -15.94
C TYR A 100 10.28 10.04 -14.59
N LYS A 101 10.28 11.20 -13.94
CA LYS A 101 10.67 11.33 -12.56
C LYS A 101 9.43 11.23 -11.68
N ILE A 102 9.48 10.31 -10.73
CA ILE A 102 8.44 10.06 -9.74
C ILE A 102 9.01 10.52 -8.40
N SER A 103 8.37 11.50 -7.75
CA SER A 103 8.84 12.11 -6.50
C SER A 103 7.85 11.85 -5.36
N LEU A 104 8.39 11.53 -4.19
CA LEU A 104 7.67 11.27 -2.93
C LEU A 104 8.46 11.95 -1.80
N GLY A 105 8.12 13.22 -1.52
CA GLY A 105 8.91 14.06 -0.63
C GLY A 105 10.33 14.27 -1.18
N GLU A 106 11.34 13.91 -0.39
CA GLU A 106 12.76 13.99 -0.77
C GLU A 106 13.24 12.79 -1.61
N GLU A 107 12.46 11.70 -1.63
CA GLU A 107 12.80 10.50 -2.38
C GLU A 107 12.30 10.63 -3.83
N PHE A 108 13.12 10.22 -4.79
CA PHE A 108 12.71 10.19 -6.19
C PHE A 108 13.25 8.96 -6.92
N CYS A 109 12.62 8.63 -8.05
CA CYS A 109 13.18 7.69 -9.00
C CYS A 109 12.93 8.14 -10.44
N LEU A 110 13.84 7.76 -11.33
CA LEU A 110 13.76 7.95 -12.76
C LEU A 110 13.43 6.61 -13.42
N VAL A 111 12.31 6.57 -14.14
CA VAL A 111 11.89 5.40 -14.91
C VAL A 111 11.74 5.77 -16.38
N ARG A 112 12.09 4.84 -17.27
CA ARG A 112 11.73 4.98 -18.70
C ARG A 112 10.27 4.60 -18.93
N SER A 113 9.75 4.93 -20.11
CA SER A 113 8.44 4.43 -20.57
C SER A 113 8.35 2.90 -20.48
N VAL A 114 7.18 2.44 -20.02
CA VAL A 114 6.81 1.01 -19.99
C VAL A 114 6.46 0.55 -21.40
N THR A 115 6.96 -0.62 -21.78
CA THR A 115 6.61 -1.28 -23.04
C THR A 115 5.83 -2.57 -22.78
N ARG A 116 5.11 -3.05 -23.79
CA ARG A 116 4.41 -4.34 -23.73
C ARG A 116 5.34 -5.50 -23.34
N LYS A 117 6.58 -5.52 -23.84
CA LYS A 117 7.55 -6.56 -23.51
C LYS A 117 7.95 -6.54 -22.03
N ASP A 118 7.98 -5.35 -21.42
CA ASP A 118 8.29 -5.22 -19.99
C ASP A 118 7.18 -5.83 -19.13
N LEU A 119 5.92 -5.59 -19.49
CA LEU A 119 4.75 -6.18 -18.84
C LEU A 119 4.75 -7.70 -18.97
N GLU A 120 4.93 -8.21 -20.19
CA GLU A 120 5.01 -9.65 -20.45
C GLU A 120 6.15 -10.31 -19.66
N LEU A 121 7.31 -9.65 -19.57
CA LEU A 121 8.46 -10.15 -18.80
C LEU A 121 8.18 -10.13 -17.29
N ALA A 122 7.53 -9.08 -16.78
CA ALA A 122 7.17 -8.97 -15.37
C ALA A 122 6.19 -10.07 -14.96
N ASP A 123 5.14 -10.28 -15.74
CA ASP A 123 4.14 -11.31 -15.47
C ASP A 123 4.71 -12.73 -15.60
N LYS A 124 5.56 -12.96 -16.61
CA LYS A 124 6.27 -14.25 -16.75
C LYS A 124 7.13 -14.58 -15.53
N LYS A 125 7.69 -13.56 -14.87
CA LYS A 125 8.47 -13.71 -13.63
C LYS A 125 7.59 -13.78 -12.37
N ASN A 126 6.28 -13.64 -12.48
CA ASN A 126 5.30 -13.82 -11.41
C ASN A 126 4.26 -14.92 -11.73
N PRO A 127 4.69 -16.18 -11.93
CA PRO A 127 3.79 -17.27 -12.34
C PRO A 127 2.68 -17.55 -11.31
N SER A 128 2.94 -17.29 -10.03
CA SER A 128 1.97 -17.46 -8.94
C SER A 128 0.96 -16.31 -8.83
N LYS A 129 1.03 -15.29 -9.69
CA LYS A 129 0.16 -14.10 -9.67
C LYS A 129 0.08 -13.45 -8.28
N LYS A 130 1.19 -13.43 -7.55
CA LYS A 130 1.23 -12.83 -6.22
C LYS A 130 1.02 -11.32 -6.36
N PRO A 131 0.20 -10.69 -5.50
CA PRO A 131 0.01 -9.24 -5.54
C PRO A 131 1.34 -8.48 -5.45
N PHE A 132 1.41 -7.33 -6.11
CA PHE A 132 2.56 -6.42 -6.18
C PHE A 132 3.85 -6.98 -6.80
N VAL A 133 3.99 -8.30 -6.99
CA VAL A 133 5.25 -8.90 -7.49
C VAL A 133 5.51 -8.52 -8.95
N SER A 134 4.49 -8.49 -9.82
CA SER A 134 4.66 -8.01 -11.20
C SER A 134 5.07 -6.54 -11.22
N GLN A 135 4.48 -5.69 -10.37
CA GLN A 135 4.80 -4.27 -10.27
C GLN A 135 6.22 -4.04 -9.74
N GLU A 136 6.66 -4.81 -8.74
CA GLU A 136 8.04 -4.82 -8.24
C GLU A 136 9.03 -5.13 -9.36
N ILE A 137 8.77 -6.21 -10.11
CA ILE A 137 9.64 -6.64 -11.21
C ILE A 137 9.64 -5.61 -12.35
N LEU A 138 8.47 -5.07 -12.68
CA LEU A 138 8.33 -4.03 -13.70
C LEU A 138 9.17 -2.81 -13.33
N PHE A 139 9.10 -2.35 -12.09
CA PHE A 139 9.91 -1.24 -11.61
C PHE A 139 11.41 -1.52 -11.81
N GLU A 140 11.91 -2.70 -11.39
CA GLU A 140 13.32 -3.06 -11.59
C GLU A 140 13.74 -3.11 -13.07
N ILE A 141 12.82 -3.41 -13.99
CA ILE A 141 13.09 -3.45 -15.44
C ILE A 141 13.19 -2.04 -16.05
N ILE A 142 12.39 -1.09 -15.55
CA ILE A 142 12.28 0.26 -16.13
C ILE A 142 13.10 1.32 -15.37
N LYS A 143 13.49 1.04 -14.13
CA LYS A 143 14.28 1.92 -13.28
C LYS A 143 15.61 2.26 -13.95
N LYS A 144 15.95 3.55 -13.95
CA LYS A 144 17.25 4.09 -14.35
C LYS A 144 18.04 4.55 -13.15
N GLU A 145 17.36 5.24 -12.25
CA GLU A 145 17.93 5.79 -11.03
C GLU A 145 16.85 5.80 -9.95
N ALA A 146 17.23 5.62 -8.69
CA ALA A 146 16.34 5.79 -7.55
C ALA A 146 17.17 6.16 -6.33
N SER A 147 16.61 7.03 -5.49
CA SER A 147 17.11 7.31 -4.15
C SER A 147 17.11 6.04 -3.28
N SER A 148 17.96 6.01 -2.25
CA SER A 148 18.14 4.84 -1.38
C SER A 148 16.89 4.46 -0.59
N GLY A 149 15.92 5.36 -0.40
CA GLY A 149 14.65 5.02 0.24
C GLY A 149 13.88 3.93 -0.53
N PHE A 150 14.09 3.83 -1.84
CA PHE A 150 13.52 2.76 -2.66
C PHE A 150 14.22 1.41 -2.48
N ASP A 151 15.33 1.28 -1.75
CA ASP A 151 15.96 -0.02 -1.52
C ASP A 151 15.12 -0.90 -0.59
N ASP A 152 14.33 -0.30 0.31
CA ASP A 152 13.37 -1.02 1.12
C ASP A 152 12.14 -1.42 0.30
N LYS A 153 12.08 -2.70 -0.06
CA LYS A 153 10.95 -3.31 -0.77
C LYS A 153 9.68 -3.40 0.09
N ASN A 154 9.79 -3.28 1.41
CA ASN A 154 8.68 -3.38 2.33
C ASN A 154 8.12 -2.02 2.75
N ASN A 155 8.76 -0.91 2.40
CA ASN A 155 8.26 0.44 2.66
C ASN A 155 7.04 0.76 1.80
N ALA A 156 5.84 0.48 2.33
CA ALA A 156 4.59 0.68 1.59
C ALA A 156 4.33 2.15 1.24
N SER A 157 4.76 3.09 2.09
CA SER A 157 4.60 4.53 1.86
C SER A 157 5.33 5.02 0.62
N LEU A 158 6.42 4.35 0.22
CA LEU A 158 7.09 4.62 -1.05
C LEU A 158 6.60 3.72 -2.18
N ARG A 159 6.44 2.42 -1.90
CA ARG A 159 6.17 1.41 -2.92
C ARG A 159 4.75 1.46 -3.48
N ILE A 160 3.74 1.70 -2.65
CA ILE A 160 2.34 1.75 -3.10
C ILE A 160 2.10 2.96 -4.02
N PRO A 161 2.49 4.20 -3.66
CA PRO A 161 2.40 5.34 -4.57
C PRO A 161 3.22 5.18 -5.85
N LEU A 162 4.42 4.60 -5.75
CA LEU A 162 5.24 4.29 -6.92
C LEU A 162 4.50 3.39 -7.92
N TYR A 163 3.86 2.31 -7.45
CA TYR A 163 3.13 1.41 -8.33
C TYR A 163 1.92 2.09 -8.97
N LYS A 164 1.17 2.91 -8.21
CA LYS A 164 0.08 3.73 -8.75
C LYS A 164 0.60 4.69 -9.82
N ALA A 165 1.71 5.38 -9.58
CA ALA A 165 2.33 6.30 -10.54
C ALA A 165 2.77 5.60 -11.83
N ILE A 166 3.39 4.42 -11.72
CA ILE A 166 3.79 3.60 -12.88
C ILE A 166 2.56 3.15 -13.68
N GLU A 167 1.45 2.81 -13.02
CA GLU A 167 0.18 2.49 -13.67
C GLU A 167 -0.40 3.72 -14.40
N THR A 168 -0.39 4.91 -13.77
CA THR A 168 -0.79 6.15 -14.43
C THR A 168 0.06 6.44 -15.67
N ILE A 169 1.38 6.23 -15.61
CA ILE A 169 2.29 6.41 -16.76
C ILE A 169 1.93 5.45 -17.90
N GLN A 170 1.57 4.19 -17.60
CA GLN A 170 1.11 3.22 -18.61
C GLN A 170 -0.19 3.68 -19.28
N ASN A 171 -1.11 4.19 -18.46
CA ASN A 171 -2.45 4.57 -18.92
C ASN A 171 -2.45 5.89 -19.70
N LYS A 172 -1.41 6.74 -19.68
CA LYS A 172 -1.40 8.03 -20.41
C LYS A 172 -1.62 7.94 -21.93
N ALA A 173 -1.56 6.75 -22.53
CA ALA A 173 -2.00 6.49 -23.91
C ALA A 173 -3.45 5.94 -23.99
N VAL A 174 -4.41 6.45 -23.19
CA VAL A 174 -5.81 5.96 -23.24
C VAL A 174 -6.42 6.20 -24.62
N ALA A 175 -6.86 5.13 -25.26
CA ALA A 175 -7.71 5.20 -26.44
C ALA A 175 -9.02 5.92 -26.10
N VAL A 176 -9.35 6.99 -26.84
CA VAL A 176 -10.65 7.65 -26.72
C VAL A 176 -11.72 6.77 -27.38
N VAL A 177 -12.50 6.07 -26.56
CA VAL A 177 -13.68 5.33 -27.05
C VAL A 177 -14.80 6.34 -27.28
N LYS A 178 -15.06 6.69 -28.55
CA LYS A 178 -16.29 7.39 -28.94
C LYS A 178 -17.38 6.34 -29.18
N LYS A 179 -18.45 6.36 -28.38
CA LYS A 179 -19.71 5.67 -28.71
C LYS A 179 -20.57 6.63 -29.54
N TYR A 180 -21.10 6.12 -30.65
CA TYR A 180 -22.17 6.75 -31.43
C TYR A 180 -23.50 6.08 -31.07
#